data_AF-A0A2S9FTB0-F1
#
_entry.id   AF-A0A2S9FTB0-F1
#
_cell.length_a   1.000
_cell.length_b   1.000
_cell.length_c   1.000
_cell.angle_alpha   90.00
_cell.angle_beta   90.00
_cell.angle_gamma   90.00
#
_symmetry.space_group_name_H-M   'P 1'
#
loop_
_entity.id
_entity.type
_entity.pdbx_description
1 polymer ?
#
loop_
_entity_poly.entity_id
_entity_poly.type
_entity_poly.pdbx_seq_one_letter_code
_entity_poly.pdbx_strand_id
1 'polypeptide(L)'
;GATEDRVVGSLDLQKVLRDGEHAFSPGLLARAHRGVLYVDEVNLLHDHLVDVLLDAAAMGRVHIERDGVSHSHDARFVLIGTMNPEEGE
;
A
#
# COMPACT_ATOMS: atom_id res chain seq x y z
N GLY A 1 4.92 -2.07 13.28
CA GLY A 1 4.35 -2.77 12.12
C GLY A 1 3.42 -1.85 11.36
N ALA A 2 3.48 -1.88 10.03
CA ALA A 2 2.53 -1.18 9.17
C ALA A 2 1.19 -1.93 9.14
N THR A 3 0.07 -1.22 9.07
CA THR A 3 -1.23 -1.81 8.74
C THR A 3 -1.42 -1.74 7.23
N GLU A 4 -2.22 -2.65 6.66
CA GLU A 4 -2.52 -2.66 5.23
C GLU A 4 -3.07 -1.30 4.75
N ASP A 5 -4.01 -0.70 5.50
CA ASP A 5 -4.55 0.64 5.20
C ASP A 5 -3.49 1.74 5.13
N ARG A 6 -2.41 1.64 5.92
CA ARG A 6 -1.31 2.61 5.83
C ARG A 6 -0.47 2.39 4.58
N VAL A 7 -0.39 1.15 4.09
CA VAL A 7 0.40 0.79 2.90
C VAL A 7 -0.37 1.14 1.63
N VAL A 8 -1.57 0.59 1.44
CA VAL A 8 -2.36 0.76 0.21
C VAL A 8 -3.19 2.04 0.22
N GLY A 9 -3.64 2.46 1.41
CA GLY A 9 -4.61 3.55 1.58
C GLY A 9 -5.95 3.02 2.07
N SER A 10 -6.90 3.92 2.28
CA SER A 10 -8.23 3.56 2.77
C SER A 10 -9.34 4.28 2.02
N LEU A 11 -10.55 3.74 2.10
CA LEU A 11 -11.76 4.31 1.54
C LEU A 11 -12.74 4.61 2.68
N ASP A 12 -13.26 5.83 2.73
CA ASP A 12 -14.26 6.26 3.71
C ASP A 12 -15.67 6.26 3.08
N LEU A 13 -16.36 5.12 3.15
CA LEU A 13 -17.71 4.98 2.58
C LEU A 13 -18.69 6.03 3.12
N GLN A 14 -18.55 6.46 4.38
CA GLN A 14 -19.44 7.45 4.97
C GLN A 14 -19.31 8.81 4.26
N LYS A 15 -18.11 9.17 3.80
CA LYS A 15 -17.89 10.37 2.99
C LYS A 15 -18.41 10.23 1.57
N VAL A 16 -18.23 9.06 0.94
CA VAL A 16 -18.79 8.78 -0.40
C VAL A 16 -20.31 9.00 -0.40
N LEU A 17 -20.99 8.44 0.60
CA LEU A 17 -22.45 8.46 0.68
C LEU A 17 -23.02 9.83 1.07
N ARG A 18 -22.30 10.66 1.83
CA ARG A 18 -22.77 11.98 2.29
C ARG A 18 -22.44 13.10 1.31
N ASP A 19 -21.20 13.13 0.83
CA ASP A 19 -20.64 14.31 0.17
C ASP A 19 -20.44 14.09 -1.34
N GLY A 20 -20.55 12.85 -1.83
CA GLY A 20 -20.27 12.50 -3.23
C GLY A 20 -18.80 12.71 -3.63
N GLU A 21 -17.92 12.92 -2.65
CA GLU A 21 -16.51 13.26 -2.87
C GLU A 21 -15.58 12.05 -2.80
N HIS A 22 -14.34 12.25 -3.29
CA HIS A 22 -13.26 11.27 -3.25
C HIS A 22 -12.92 10.86 -1.81
N ALA A 23 -13.48 9.75 -1.35
CA ALA A 23 -13.22 9.18 -0.04
C ALA A 23 -11.89 8.43 0.11
N PHE A 24 -10.99 8.56 -0.88
CA PHE A 24 -9.72 7.89 -0.88
C PHE A 24 -8.70 8.65 -0.02
N SER A 25 -8.16 7.97 0.98
CA SER A 25 -7.01 8.43 1.76
C SER A 25 -5.73 7.72 1.28
N PRO A 26 -4.76 8.45 0.72
CA PRO A 26 -3.58 7.83 0.10
C PRO A 26 -2.66 7.13 1.11
N GLY A 27 -2.29 5.89 0.79
CA GLY A 27 -1.30 5.10 1.52
C GLY A 27 0.15 5.42 1.15
N LEU A 28 1.08 4.62 1.67
CA LEU A 28 2.51 4.70 1.34
C LEU A 28 2.77 4.50 -0.15
N LEU A 29 2.07 3.56 -0.80
CA LEU A 29 2.25 3.25 -2.22
C LEU A 29 1.85 4.41 -3.14
N ALA A 30 0.76 5.10 -2.81
CA ALA A 30 0.35 6.31 -3.52
C ALA A 30 1.40 7.43 -3.37
N ARG A 31 1.95 7.61 -2.17
CA ARG A 31 2.99 8.61 -1.89
C ARG A 31 4.33 8.28 -2.54
N ALA A 32 4.66 7.01 -2.70
CA ALA A 32 5.89 6.57 -3.34
C ALA A 32 5.85 6.70 -4.88
N HIS A 33 4.70 7.03 -5.48
CA HIS A 33 4.57 7.11 -6.93
C HIS A 33 5.61 8.06 -7.56
N ARG A 34 6.36 7.52 -8.52
CA ARG A 34 7.51 8.12 -9.22
C ARG A 34 8.72 8.40 -8.31
N GLY A 35 8.81 7.72 -7.18
CA GLY A 35 9.90 7.82 -6.22
C GLY A 35 10.44 6.45 -5.81
N VAL A 36 10.86 6.37 -4.55
CA VAL A 36 11.46 5.18 -3.93
C VAL A 36 10.63 4.80 -2.71
N LEU A 37 10.39 3.50 -2.53
CA LEU A 37 9.87 2.92 -1.30
C LEU A 37 10.99 2.14 -0.62
N TYR A 38 11.42 2.61 0.54
CA TYR A 38 12.39 1.92 1.38
C TYR A 38 11.65 1.09 2.44
N VAL A 39 12.05 -0.16 2.61
CA VAL A 39 11.54 -1.07 3.61
C VAL A 39 12.72 -1.64 4.38
N ASP A 40 12.72 -1.40 5.68
CA ASP A 40 13.72 -1.98 6.57
C ASP A 40 13.25 -3.36 7.03
N GLU A 41 14.19 -4.30 7.17
CA GLU A 41 13.96 -5.64 7.74
C GLU A 41 12.71 -6.31 7.17
N VAL A 42 12.70 -6.51 5.84
CA VAL A 42 11.55 -7.07 5.10
C VAL A 42 11.07 -8.41 5.68
N ASN A 43 11.95 -9.15 6.33
CA ASN A 43 11.70 -10.40 7.03
C ASN A 43 10.80 -10.27 8.27
N LEU A 44 10.61 -9.06 8.81
CA LEU A 44 9.73 -8.78 9.94
C LEU A 44 8.35 -8.27 9.52
N LEU A 45 8.13 -8.04 8.22
CA LEU A 45 6.80 -7.71 7.71
C LEU A 45 5.92 -8.96 7.67
N HIS A 46 4.62 -8.77 7.91
CA HIS A 46 3.65 -9.81 7.65
C HIS A 46 3.65 -10.19 6.16
N ASP A 47 3.59 -11.49 5.85
CA ASP A 47 3.63 -12.04 4.49
C ASP A 47 2.71 -11.29 3.51
N HIS A 48 1.46 -11.04 3.91
CA HIS A 48 0.48 -10.33 3.07
C HIS A 48 0.92 -8.90 2.69
N LEU A 49 1.69 -8.19 3.53
CA LEU A 49 2.22 -6.88 3.19
C LEU A 49 3.35 -7.00 2.19
N VAL A 50 4.20 -8.03 2.32
CA VAL A 50 5.28 -8.28 1.35
C VAL A 50 4.68 -8.55 -0.03
N ASP A 51 3.66 -9.40 -0.11
CA ASP A 51 2.93 -9.69 -1.36
C ASP A 51 2.38 -8.42 -2.01
N VAL A 52 1.67 -7.60 -1.24
CA VAL A 52 1.11 -6.32 -1.71
C VAL A 52 2.20 -5.37 -2.24
N LEU A 53 3.34 -5.28 -1.57
CA LEU A 53 4.45 -4.42 -1.99
C LEU A 53 5.07 -4.91 -3.29
N LEU A 54 5.27 -6.22 -3.43
CA LEU A 54 5.85 -6.83 -4.63
C LEU A 54 4.90 -6.73 -5.82
N ASP A 55 3.61 -6.97 -5.62
CA ASP A 55 2.58 -6.81 -6.65
C ASP A 55 2.49 -5.36 -7.13
N ALA A 56 2.45 -4.40 -6.20
CA ALA A 56 2.42 -2.98 -6.55
C ALA A 56 3.68 -2.55 -7.32
N ALA A 57 4.86 -3.04 -6.93
CA ALA A 57 6.11 -2.76 -7.62
C ALA A 57 6.14 -3.35 -9.04
N ALA A 58 5.62 -4.57 -9.21
CA ALA A 58 5.56 -5.25 -10.50
C ALA A 58 4.52 -4.66 -11.45
N MET A 59 3.31 -4.37 -10.94
CA MET A 59 2.19 -3.87 -11.75
C MET A 59 2.26 -2.35 -11.97
N GLY A 60 2.92 -1.60 -11.08
CA GLY A 60 2.99 -0.15 -11.13
C GLY A 60 1.67 0.56 -10.85
N ARG A 61 0.70 -0.13 -10.26
CA ARG A 61 -0.65 0.33 -9.90
C ARG A 61 -1.15 -0.48 -8.70
N VAL A 62 -2.00 0.14 -7.88
CA VAL A 62 -2.67 -0.50 -6.75
C VAL A 62 -4.18 -0.45 -6.99
N HIS A 63 -4.86 -1.53 -6.61
CA HIS A 63 -6.31 -1.64 -6.58
C HIS A 63 -6.77 -1.81 -5.13
N ILE A 64 -7.83 -1.10 -4.75
CA ILE A 64 -8.41 -1.14 -3.40
C ILE A 64 -9.90 -1.38 -3.55
N GLU A 65 -10.40 -2.44 -2.92
CA GLU A 65 -11.82 -2.76 -2.88
C GLU A 65 -12.26 -2.87 -1.43
N ARG A 66 -13.18 -1.97 -1.00
CA ARG A 66 -13.77 -1.99 0.34
C ARG A 66 -15.25 -1.63 0.27
N ASP A 67 -16.08 -2.42 0.94
CA ASP A 67 -17.52 -2.19 1.09
C ASP A 67 -18.26 -1.91 -0.25
N GLY A 68 -17.87 -2.61 -1.32
CA GLY A 68 -18.45 -2.46 -2.66
C GLY A 68 -17.97 -1.23 -3.44
N VAL A 69 -17.00 -0.49 -2.90
CA VAL A 69 -16.33 0.62 -3.59
C VAL A 69 -14.95 0.17 -4.05
N SER A 70 -14.67 0.42 -5.31
CA SER A 70 -13.38 0.12 -5.94
C SER A 70 -12.65 1.42 -6.28
N HIS A 71 -11.35 1.47 -5.98
CA HIS A 71 -10.46 2.56 -6.32
C HIS A 71 -9.16 2.02 -6.89
N SER A 72 -8.55 2.76 -7.82
CA SER A 72 -7.23 2.42 -8.36
C SER A 72 -6.40 3.65 -8.59
N HIS A 73 -5.11 3.54 -8.31
CA HIS A 73 -4.16 4.62 -8.56
C HIS A 73 -2.82 4.08 -9.04
N ASP A 74 -2.12 4.87 -9.84
CA ASP A 74 -0.76 4.54 -10.25
C ASP A 74 0.19 4.51 -9.05
N ALA A 75 1.14 3.58 -9.09
CA ALA A 75 2.13 3.34 -8.04
C ALA A 75 3.44 2.78 -8.65
N ARG A 76 3.95 3.43 -9.71
CA ARG A 76 5.30 3.14 -10.23
C ARG A 76 6.37 3.68 -9.28
N PHE A 77 7.16 2.84 -8.65
CA PHE A 77 8.26 3.24 -7.75
C PHE A 77 9.42 2.24 -7.81
N VAL A 78 10.57 2.61 -7.27
CA VAL A 78 11.68 1.68 -7.01
C VAL A 78 11.54 1.14 -5.59
N LEU A 79 11.50 -0.18 -5.42
CA LEU A 79 11.48 -0.83 -4.11
C LEU A 79 12.92 -1.13 -3.66
N ILE A 80 13.28 -0.71 -2.45
CA ILE A 80 14.54 -1.07 -1.79
C ILE A 80 14.20 -1.73 -0.45
N GLY A 81 14.56 -3.00 -0.31
CA GLY A 81 14.41 -3.74 0.93
C GLY A 81 15.77 -4.04 1.56
N THR A 82 15.89 -3.87 2.88
CA THR A 82 16.96 -4.47 3.67
C THR A 82 16.43 -5.70 4.39
N MET A 83 17.33 -6.62 4.74
CA MET A 83 17.00 -7.80 5.52
C MET A 83 18.15 -8.04 6.49
N ASN A 84 17.81 -8.32 7.75
CA ASN A 84 18.76 -8.86 8.71
C ASN A 84 18.47 -10.36 8.91
N PRO A 85 19.37 -11.27 8.51
CA PRO A 85 19.13 -12.70 8.64
C PRO A 85 19.12 -13.22 10.08
N GLU A 86 19.58 -12.42 11.06
CA GLU A 86 19.56 -12.78 12.48
C GLU A 86 18.22 -12.45 13.16
N GLU A 87 17.35 -11.68 12.50
CA GLU A 87 16.04 -11.30 13.01
C GLU A 87 14.94 -12.05 12.24
N GLY A 88 13.88 -12.47 12.93
CA GLY A 88 12.80 -13.28 12.34
C GLY A 88 12.88 -14.76 12.72
N GLU A 89 12.38 -15.07 13.92
CA GLU A 89 11.86 -16.40 14.29
C GLU A 89 10.33 -16.36 14.34
#